data_AF-A0A2E9IQ97-F1
#
_entry.id   AF-A0A2E9IQ97-F1
#
_cell.length_a   1.000
_cell.length_b   1.000
_cell.length_c   1.000
_cell.angle_alpha   90.00
_cell.angle_beta   90.00
_cell.angle_gamma   90.00
#
_symmetry.space_group_name_H-M   'P 1'
#
loop_
_entity.id
_entity.type
_entity.pdbx_description
1 polymer ?
#
loop_
_entity_poly.entity_id
_entity_poly.type
_entity_poly.pdbx_seq_one_letter_code
_entity_poly.pdbx_strand_id
1 'polypeptide(L)'
;MDLENRRDEGDMNLEEKLDILNEAADVVGGELYEGYSGRGMYGERCYGIVCRNPISCVETVAMQGITGANYDGMGLDYIVYWPGIRYEE
;
A
#
# COMPACT_ATOMS: atom_id res chain seq x y z
N MET A 1 -37.25 -15.51 4.84
CA MET A 1 -36.59 -15.79 3.55
C MET A 1 -35.55 -14.73 3.36
N ASP A 2 -34.32 -15.20 3.20
CA ASP A 2 -33.08 -14.57 3.63
C ASP A 2 -32.75 -13.28 2.87
N LEU A 3 -32.59 -12.20 3.65
CA LEU A 3 -32.03 -10.91 3.21
C LEU A 3 -30.52 -10.81 3.55
N GLU A 4 -29.89 -11.93 3.89
CA GLU A 4 -28.47 -12.03 4.24
C GLU A 4 -27.69 -12.72 3.12
N ASN A 5 -27.53 -12.04 1.97
CA ASN A 5 -26.45 -12.37 1.03
C ASN A 5 -26.19 -11.24 0.04
N ARG A 6 -25.93 -10.03 0.54
CA ARG A 6 -25.11 -9.07 -0.21
C ARG A 6 -23.72 -9.10 0.40
N ARG A 7 -22.94 -10.11 0.00
CA ARG A 7 -21.49 -10.07 0.22
C ARG A 7 -20.97 -8.96 -0.68
N ASP A 8 -20.26 -8.00 -0.12
CA ASP A 8 -19.47 -7.02 -0.85
C ASP A 8 -18.40 -7.76 -1.69
N GLU A 9 -18.79 -8.22 -2.88
CA GLU A 9 -17.87 -8.73 -3.90
C GLU A 9 -17.15 -7.53 -4.52
N GLY A 10 -15.98 -7.15 -4.01
CA GLY A 10 -15.11 -6.24 -4.78
C GLY A 10 -13.98 -5.51 -4.06
N ASP A 11 -13.92 -5.46 -2.73
CA ASP A 11 -12.89 -4.67 -2.03
C ASP A 11 -11.97 -5.59 -1.21
N MET A 12 -10.68 -5.62 -1.57
CA MET A 12 -9.66 -6.35 -0.81
C MET A 12 -9.64 -5.83 0.63
N ASN A 13 -9.62 -6.75 1.60
CA ASN A 13 -9.52 -6.38 3.00
C ASN A 13 -8.09 -5.90 3.33
N LEU A 14 -7.89 -5.37 4.55
CA LEU A 14 -6.58 -4.84 4.92
C LEU A 14 -5.49 -5.93 4.95
N GLU A 15 -5.78 -7.11 5.48
CA GLU A 15 -4.84 -8.23 5.57
C GLU A 15 -4.37 -8.66 4.18
N GLU A 16 -5.29 -8.84 3.22
CA GLU A 16 -4.98 -9.14 1.82
C GLU A 16 -4.11 -8.05 1.17
N LYS A 17 -4.40 -6.77 1.46
CA LYS A 17 -3.59 -5.65 0.96
C LYS A 17 -2.18 -5.68 1.54
N LEU A 18 -2.02 -6.03 2.82
CA LEU A 18 -0.71 -6.12 3.47
C LEU A 18 0.11 -7.30 2.97
N ASP A 19 -0.53 -8.44 2.70
CA ASP A 19 0.14 -9.60 2.08
C ASP A 19 0.71 -9.20 0.71
N ILE A 20 -0.09 -8.54 -0.13
CA ILE A 20 0.36 -8.05 -1.43
C ILE A 20 1.52 -7.05 -1.29
N LEU A 21 1.45 -6.10 -0.35
CA LEU A 21 2.53 -5.13 -0.15
C LEU A 21 3.81 -5.80 0.34
N ASN A 22 3.73 -6.79 1.23
CA ASN A 22 4.89 -7.54 1.69
C ASN A 22 5.54 -8.34 0.56
N GLU A 23 4.75 -9.08 -0.22
CA GLU A 23 5.26 -9.83 -1.38
C GLU A 23 5.89 -8.89 -2.41
N ALA A 24 5.27 -7.74 -2.68
CA ALA A 24 5.82 -6.74 -3.58
C ALA A 24 7.13 -6.14 -3.06
N ALA A 25 7.25 -5.90 -1.75
CA ALA A 25 8.48 -5.44 -1.11
C ALA A 25 9.63 -6.44 -1.35
N ASP A 26 9.40 -7.74 -1.15
CA ASP A 26 10.39 -8.78 -1.43
C ASP A 26 10.81 -8.79 -2.91
N VAL A 27 9.84 -8.68 -3.83
CA VAL A 27 10.10 -8.67 -5.29
C VAL A 27 10.98 -7.50 -5.70
N VAL A 28 10.76 -6.31 -5.13
CA VAL A 28 11.56 -5.12 -5.48
C VAL A 28 12.81 -4.93 -4.62
N GLY A 29 13.09 -5.87 -3.71
CA GLY A 29 14.19 -5.76 -2.74
C GLY A 29 14.05 -4.55 -1.82
N GLY A 30 12.80 -4.24 -1.45
CA GLY A 30 12.43 -3.19 -0.49
C GLY A 30 11.93 -3.76 0.83
N GLU A 31 11.34 -2.90 1.65
CA GLU A 31 10.81 -3.25 2.97
C GLU A 31 9.44 -2.58 3.19
N LEU A 32 8.49 -3.32 3.78
CA LEU A 32 7.22 -2.74 4.21
C LEU A 32 7.48 -1.67 5.27
N TYR A 33 6.77 -0.56 5.16
CA TYR A 33 6.83 0.56 6.09
C TYR A 33 5.44 0.88 6.62
N GLU A 34 5.32 0.90 7.93
CA GLU A 34 4.08 1.19 8.65
C GLU A 34 4.06 2.63 9.15
N GLY A 35 2.87 3.22 9.21
CA GLY A 35 2.69 4.51 9.87
C GLY A 35 3.24 5.73 9.12
N TYR A 36 3.42 5.66 7.80
CA TYR A 36 3.94 6.78 7.02
C TYR A 36 2.89 7.90 6.86
N SER A 37 3.31 9.15 7.09
CA SER A 37 2.50 10.35 6.86
C SER A 37 3.18 11.25 5.82
N GLY A 38 2.85 11.04 4.55
CA GLY A 38 3.35 11.83 3.43
C GLY A 38 2.67 13.19 3.24
N ARG A 39 2.91 13.81 2.08
CA ARG A 39 2.31 15.12 1.73
C ARG A 39 0.79 15.06 1.67
N GLY A 40 0.13 16.03 2.30
CA GLY A 40 -1.33 16.16 2.26
C GLY A 40 -2.11 15.19 3.14
N MET A 41 -1.44 14.47 4.06
CA MET A 41 -2.11 13.51 4.96
C MET A 41 -2.62 14.13 6.27
N TYR A 42 -2.22 15.35 6.63
CA TYR A 42 -2.75 16.10 7.79
C TYR A 42 -2.78 15.32 9.12
N GLY A 43 -1.81 14.44 9.35
CA GLY A 43 -1.73 13.60 10.55
C GLY A 43 -2.29 12.18 10.37
N GLU A 44 -2.94 11.89 9.25
CA GLU A 44 -3.26 10.51 8.86
C GLU A 44 -1.97 9.73 8.54
N ARG A 45 -2.00 8.42 8.78
CA ARG A 45 -0.89 7.49 8.53
C ARG A 45 -1.34 6.35 7.63
N CYS A 46 -0.42 5.81 6.84
CA CYS A 46 -0.68 4.75 5.88
C CYS A 46 0.49 3.77 5.77
N TYR A 47 0.25 2.67 5.05
CA TYR A 47 1.28 1.72 4.68
C TYR A 47 2.02 2.14 3.41
N GLY A 48 3.28 1.74 3.31
CA GLY A 48 4.12 1.94 2.14
C GLY A 48 5.23 0.91 2.05
N ILE A 49 6.07 1.05 1.03
CA ILE A 49 7.25 0.23 0.77
C ILE A 49 8.43 1.16 0.55
N VAL A 50 9.51 0.97 1.31
CA VAL A 50 10.79 1.63 1.07
C VAL A 50 11.57 0.82 0.05
N CYS A 51 11.96 1.43 -1.07
CA CYS A 51 12.69 0.76 -2.14
C CYS A 51 13.53 1.74 -2.98
N ARG A 52 14.46 1.21 -3.79
CA ARG A 52 15.32 2.03 -4.67
C ARG A 52 14.66 2.45 -5.97
N ASN A 53 13.73 1.62 -6.47
CA ASN A 53 13.03 1.86 -7.73
C ASN A 53 11.53 1.99 -7.48
N PRO A 54 11.03 3.22 -7.25
CA PRO A 54 9.62 3.44 -6.93
C PRO A 54 8.69 3.07 -8.09
N ILE A 55 9.14 3.19 -9.35
CA ILE A 55 8.30 2.85 -10.51
C ILE A 55 8.01 1.36 -10.54
N SER A 56 9.05 0.51 -10.41
CA SER A 56 8.85 -0.95 -10.36
C SER A 56 8.02 -1.38 -9.16
N CYS A 57 8.13 -0.71 -8.02
CA CYS A 57 7.28 -0.96 -6.85
C CYS A 57 5.81 -0.62 -7.14
N VAL A 58 5.52 0.53 -7.74
CA VAL A 58 4.15 0.91 -8.13
C VAL A 58 3.57 -0.08 -9.12
N GLU A 59 4.32 -0.47 -10.15
CA GLU A 59 3.87 -1.42 -11.17
C GLU A 59 3.59 -2.81 -10.56
N THR A 60 4.47 -3.31 -9.70
CA THR A 60 4.33 -4.62 -9.06
C THR A 60 3.06 -4.69 -8.22
N VAL A 61 2.78 -3.65 -7.43
CA VAL A 61 1.58 -3.58 -6.58
C VAL A 61 0.31 -3.34 -7.41
N ALA A 62 0.39 -2.51 -8.45
CA ALA A 62 -0.74 -2.25 -9.35
C ALA A 62 -1.18 -3.50 -10.14
N MET A 63 -0.26 -4.39 -10.51
CA MET A 63 -0.58 -5.67 -11.15
C MET A 63 -1.42 -6.59 -10.27
N GLN A 64 -1.38 -6.40 -8.94
CA GLN A 64 -2.20 -7.14 -7.97
C GLN A 64 -3.53 -6.43 -7.65
N GLY A 65 -3.84 -5.33 -8.34
CA GLY A 65 -5.11 -4.60 -8.20
C GLY A 65 -5.10 -3.45 -7.18
N ILE A 66 -3.98 -3.17 -6.53
CA ILE A 66 -3.85 -2.04 -5.60
C ILE A 66 -3.31 -0.81 -6.33
N THR A 67 -4.11 0.25 -6.42
CA THR A 67 -3.76 1.50 -7.12
C THR A 67 -3.81 2.70 -6.18
N GLY A 68 -3.42 3.89 -6.66
CA GLY A 68 -3.44 5.13 -5.86
C GLY A 68 -2.16 5.38 -5.04
N ALA A 69 -1.03 4.82 -5.49
CA ALA A 69 0.28 5.06 -4.89
C ALA A 69 0.74 6.51 -5.07
N ASN A 70 1.44 7.03 -4.07
CA ASN A 70 2.31 8.20 -4.15
C ASN A 70 3.74 7.77 -3.81
N TYR A 71 4.74 8.61 -4.07
CA TYR A 71 6.08 8.34 -3.60
C TYR A 71 6.86 9.60 -3.25
N ASP A 72 7.79 9.45 -2.30
CA ASP A 72 8.67 10.49 -1.80
C ASP A 72 10.12 10.02 -1.77
N GLY A 73 11.05 10.95 -2.06
CA GLY A 73 12.48 10.67 -1.98
C GLY A 73 12.98 10.74 -0.53
N MET A 74 13.75 9.73 -0.12
CA MET A 74 14.38 9.60 1.21
C MET A 74 15.91 9.70 1.14
N GLY A 75 16.43 10.42 0.14
CA GLY A 75 17.87 10.63 -0.06
C GLY A 75 18.49 9.59 -0.99
N LEU A 76 18.61 8.33 -0.54
CA LEU A 76 19.14 7.22 -1.35
C LEU A 76 18.07 6.24 -1.81
N ASP A 77 16.96 6.18 -1.08
CA ASP A 77 15.81 5.35 -1.37
C ASP A 77 14.57 6.23 -1.59
N TYR A 78 13.47 5.58 -1.93
CA TYR A 78 12.14 6.16 -2.03
C TYR A 78 11.20 5.41 -1.11
N ILE A 79 10.18 6.10 -0.62
CA ILE A 79 9.00 5.45 -0.05
C ILE A 79 7.85 5.57 -1.03
N VAL A 80 7.27 4.44 -1.43
CA VAL A 80 6.01 4.36 -2.17
C VAL A 80 4.91 4.08 -1.17
N TYR A 81 3.88 4.91 -1.09
CA TYR A 81 2.86 4.83 -0.05
C TYR A 81 1.45 4.98 -0.61
N TRP A 82 0.47 4.36 0.05
CA TRP A 82 -0.93 4.34 -0.37
C TRP A 82 -1.83 4.96 0.69
N PRO A 83 -2.23 6.25 0.55
CA PRO A 83 -3.12 6.90 1.51
C PRO A 83 -4.46 6.17 1.74
N GLY A 84 -4.93 5.39 0.75
CA GLY A 84 -6.12 4.55 0.86
C GLY A 84 -5.94 3.29 1.72
N ILE A 85 -4.71 2.92 2.09
CA ILE A 85 -4.38 1.81 2.98
C ILE A 85 -3.94 2.41 4.31
N ARG A 86 -4.93 2.75 5.13
CA ARG A 86 -4.73 3.48 6.40
C ARG A 86 -4.05 2.61 7.44
N TYR A 87 -3.19 3.25 8.23
CA TYR A 87 -2.56 2.66 9.42
C TYR A 87 -3.24 3.21 10.67
N GLU A 88 -3.78 2.32 11.48
CA GLU A 88 -4.36 2.60 12.79
C GLU A 88 -3.50 1.89 13.84
N GLU A 89 -3.20 2.59 14.94
CA GLU A 89 -2.34 2.13 16.04
C GLU A 89 -3.16 1.55 17.19
#